data_AF-A0A7V2WLJ5-F1
#
_entry.id   AF-A0A7V2WLJ5-F1
#
_cell.length_a   1.000
_cell.length_b   1.000
_cell.length_c   1.000
_cell.angle_alpha   90.00
_cell.angle_beta   90.00
_cell.angle_gamma   90.00
#
_symmetry.space_group_name_H-M   'P 1'
#
loop_
_entity.id
_entity.type
_entity.pdbx_description
1 polymer ?
#
loop_
_entity_poly.entity_id
_entity_poly.type
_entity_poly.pdbx_seq_one_letter_code
_entity_poly.pdbx_strand_id
1 'polypeptide(L)' 'MSKHQRNTRGKRREDSVIMNDAIRARELRVVGDDKEQYGIIPREEALKIAEEKGLDLVLISPDA' A
#
# COMPACT_ATOMS: atom_id res chain seq x y z
N MET A 1 17.83 -27.51 -33.91
CA MET A 1 17.89 -27.80 -32.46
C MET A 1 18.91 -26.83 -31.89
N SER A 2 18.58 -25.81 -31.10
CA SER A 2 18.06 -25.88 -29.74
C SER A 2 17.21 -24.66 -29.37
N LYS A 3 16.19 -24.94 -28.58
CA LYS A 3 15.15 -24.06 -28.06
C LYS A 3 15.68 -23.15 -26.94
N HIS A 4 15.11 -21.94 -26.88
CA HIS A 4 14.63 -21.22 -25.68
C HIS A 4 15.67 -20.92 -24.56
N GLN A 5 15.75 -19.72 -23.98
CA GLN A 5 14.62 -19.00 -23.40
C GLN A 5 15.04 -17.54 -23.10
N ARG A 6 14.28 -16.57 -23.62
CA ARG A 6 14.36 -15.17 -23.22
C ARG A 6 13.81 -15.07 -21.79
N ASN A 7 14.64 -14.65 -20.83
CA ASN A 7 14.25 -14.47 -19.44
C ASN A 7 13.42 -13.18 -19.29
N THR A 8 12.17 -13.20 -19.72
CA THR A 8 11.17 -12.20 -19.33
C THR A 8 10.55 -12.64 -17.99
N ARG A 9 11.09 -12.11 -16.89
CA ARG A 9 10.40 -12.11 -15.59
C ARG A 9 10.11 -10.69 -15.13
N GLY A 10 9.52 -9.89 -16.02
CA GLY A 10 8.57 -8.87 -15.58
C GLY A 10 7.27 -9.59 -15.24
N LYS A 11 6.55 -9.12 -14.20
CA LYS A 11 5.22 -9.59 -13.74
C LYS A 11 5.23 -10.54 -12.54
N ARG A 12 5.41 -10.01 -11.32
CA ARG A 12 4.83 -10.53 -10.06
C ARG A 12 4.78 -9.45 -8.96
N ARG A 13 3.96 -8.42 -9.17
CA ARG A 13 3.31 -7.61 -8.11
C ARG A 13 1.96 -7.11 -8.62
N GLU A 14 1.21 -8.01 -9.25
CA GLU A 14 -0.24 -7.84 -9.45
C GLU A 14 -0.99 -8.39 -8.22
N ASP A 15 -0.34 -8.36 -7.06
CA ASP A 15 -0.96 -8.59 -5.77
C ASP A 15 -1.77 -7.34 -5.46
N SER A 16 -3.04 -7.39 -5.84
CA SER A 16 -4.12 -6.41 -5.58
C SER A 16 -3.77 -5.43 -4.46
N VAL A 17 -3.35 -4.22 -4.84
CA VAL A 17 -3.02 -3.18 -3.87
C VAL A 17 -4.32 -2.74 -3.20
N ILE A 18 -4.39 -2.90 -1.88
CA ILE A 18 -5.55 -2.50 -1.09
C ILE A 18 -5.37 -1.03 -0.72
N MET A 19 -6.36 -0.19 -1.04
CA MET A 19 -6.29 1.25 -0.80
C MET A 19 -7.59 1.80 -0.22
N ASN A 20 -7.49 2.92 0.48
CA ASN A 20 -8.61 3.71 0.99
C ASN A 20 -9.66 2.85 1.71
N ASP A 21 -10.90 2.87 1.25
CA ASP A 21 -12.01 2.14 1.88
C ASP A 21 -11.88 0.60 1.79
N ALA A 22 -11.07 0.09 0.85
CA ALA A 22 -10.79 -1.35 0.78
C ALA A 22 -9.97 -1.85 1.98
N ILE A 23 -9.32 -0.94 2.72
CA ILE A 23 -8.57 -1.26 3.92
C ILE A 23 -9.56 -1.60 5.05
N ARG A 24 -9.44 -2.82 5.59
CA ARG A 24 -10.31 -3.33 6.66
C ARG A 24 -9.66 -3.38 8.04
N ALA A 25 -8.37 -3.05 8.13
CA ALA A 25 -7.67 -2.98 9.40
C ALA A 25 -8.28 -1.88 10.28
N ARG A 26 -8.35 -2.11 11.59
CA ARG A 26 -8.89 -1.13 12.56
C ARG A 26 -7.86 -0.04 12.87
N GLU A 27 -6.60 -0.45 12.98
CA GLU A 27 -5.45 0.41 13.29
C GLU A 27 -4.37 0.18 12.25
N LEU A 28 -3.64 1.26 11.92
CA LEU A 28 -2.65 1.29 10.87
C LEU A 28 -1.43 2.05 11.35
N ARG A 29 -0.24 1.53 11.06
CA ARG A 29 0.97 2.33 11.11
C ARG A 29 1.07 3.14 9.83
N VAL A 30 0.98 4.47 9.93
CA VAL A 30 0.92 5.36 8.76
C VAL A 30 2.21 6.15 8.63
N VAL A 31 2.72 6.19 7.40
CA VAL A 31 3.89 6.98 7.00
C VAL A 31 3.48 7.81 5.78
N GLY A 32 3.73 9.11 5.84
CA GLY A 32 3.47 10.05 4.74
C GLY A 32 4.54 9.99 3.65
N ASP A 33 4.29 10.68 2.53
CA ASP A 33 5.19 10.74 1.38
C ASP A 33 6.52 11.46 1.70
N ASP A 34 6.48 12.46 2.59
CA ASP A 34 7.66 13.22 3.04
C ASP A 34 8.45 12.51 4.16
N LYS A 35 8.27 11.20 4.35
CA LYS A 35 8.82 10.40 5.47
C LYS A 35 8.30 10.81 6.86
N GLU A 36 7.23 11.60 6.90
CA GLU A 36 6.51 11.93 8.12
C GLU A 36 5.89 10.67 8.74
N GLN A 37 6.03 10.48 10.05
CA GLN A 37 5.47 9.32 10.76
C GLN A 37 4.31 9.76 11.63
N TYR A 38 3.11 9.27 11.32
CA TYR A 38 1.91 9.52 12.13
C TYR A 38 1.76 8.52 13.29
N GLY A 39 2.56 7.45 13.29
CA GLY A 39 2.47 6.39 14.28
C GLY A 39 1.37 5.39 13.96
N ILE A 40 0.87 4.71 15.00
CA ILE A 40 -0.27 3.78 14.90
C ILE A 40 -1.53 4.57 15.21
N ILE A 41 -2.39 4.72 14.22
CA ILE A 41 -3.63 5.49 14.30
C ILE A 41 -4.82 4.69 13.76
N PRO A 42 -6.06 5.05 14.11
CA PRO A 42 -7.25 4.43 13.55
C PRO A 42 -7.33 4.60 12.03
N ARG A 43 -7.95 3.64 11.33
CA ARG A 43 -8.18 3.72 9.88
C ARG A 43 -8.86 5.03 9.46
N GLU A 44 -9.85 5.48 10.21
CA GLU A 44 -10.60 6.70 9.90
C GLU A 44 -9.72 7.94 9.93
N GLU A 45 -8.80 8.01 10.89
CA GLU A 45 -7.83 9.10 10.99
C GLU A 45 -6.82 9.04 9.84
N ALA A 46 -6.34 7.84 9.50
CA ALA A 46 -5.44 7.63 8.36
C ALA A 46 -6.08 8.07 7.03
N LEU A 47 -7.36 7.76 6.81
CA LEU A 47 -8.11 8.18 5.63
C LEU A 47 -8.28 9.70 5.60
N LYS A 48 -8.59 10.32 6.74
CA LYS A 48 -8.72 11.77 6.84
C LYS A 48 -7.41 12.47 6.49
N ILE A 49 -6.27 12.00 7.03
CA ILE A 49 -4.95 12.56 6.71
C ILE A 49 -4.66 12.44 5.21
N ALA A 50 -4.98 11.30 4.60
CA ALA A 50 -4.83 11.10 3.17
C ALA A 50 -5.69 12.08 2.35
N GLU A 51 -6.97 12.25 2.72
CA GLU A 51 -7.90 13.19 2.08
C GLU A 51 -7.45 14.65 2.23
N GLU A 52 -7.04 15.08 3.44
CA GLU A 52 -6.56 16.44 3.72
C GLU A 52 -5.30 16.78 2.92
N LYS A 53 -4.47 15.77 2.61
CA LYS A 53 -3.26 15.92 1.78
C LYS A 53 -3.49 15.69 0.29
N GLY A 54 -4.69 15.26 -0.13
CA GLY A 54 -4.97 14.87 -1.51
C GLY A 54 -4.18 13.64 -1.98
N LEU A 55 -3.90 12.72 -1.05
CA LEU A 55 -3.17 11.47 -1.29
C LEU A 55 -4.10 10.26 -1.12
N ASP A 56 -3.69 9.11 -1.67
CA ASP A 56 -4.35 7.82 -1.43
C ASP A 56 -3.67 7.05 -0.30
N LEU A 57 -4.47 6.47 0.60
CA LEU A 57 -3.98 5.59 1.65
C LEU A 57 -3.76 4.18 1.08
N VAL A 58 -2.52 3.71 1.07
CA VAL A 58 -2.15 2.41 0.51
C VAL A 58 -1.71 1.44 1.61
N LEU A 59 -2.31 0.25 1.64
CA LEU A 59 -1.89 -0.82 2.56
C LEU A 59 -0.70 -1.58 1.97
N ILE A 60 0.47 -1.39 2.59
CA ILE A 60 1.72 -2.03 2.15
C ILE A 60 1.88 -3.44 2.75
N SER A 61 1.46 -3.62 4.01
CA SER A 61 1.60 -4.87 4.74
C SER A 61 0.32 -5.19 5.51
N PRO A 62 -0.49 -6.15 5.03
CA PRO A 62 -1.70 -6.59 5.72
C PRO A 62 -1.44 -7.54 6.92
N ASP A 63 -0.21 -8.04 7.08
CA ASP A 63 0.18 -9.06 8.08
C ASP A 63 1.19 -8.48 9.10
N ALA A 64 0.84 -7.37 9.75
CA ALA A 64 1.67 -6.75 10.78
C ALA A 64 1.35 -7.28 12.19
#